data_AF-A0A8H3QVM2-F1
#
_entry.id   AF-A0A8H3QVM2-F1
#
_cell.length_a   1.000
_cell.length_b   1.000
_cell.length_c   1.000
_cell.angle_alpha   90.00
_cell.angle_beta   90.00
_cell.angle_gamma   90.00
#
_symmetry.space_group_name_H-M   'P 1'
#
loop_
_entity.id
_entity.type
_entity.pdbx_description
1 polymer ?
#
loop_
_entity_poly.entity_id
_entity_poly.type
_entity_poly.pdbx_seq_one_letter_code
_entity_poly.pdbx_strand_id
1 'polypeptide(L)'
;MSLWTRQHFPLLLQVTLTNSIESFYSELKKVTSSLYGLIGAIHGIVNIDCKKRSKAKSASFDFRIKKVSAYSVDNDILEEIQKFPFPFQQLIIKEACAVMNHLEKGKGVPGLMSLDCSCLFRH
;
A
#
# COMPACT_ATOMS: atom_id res chain seq x y z
N MET A 1 -5.61 -18.97 -15.29
CA MET A 1 -6.60 -18.60 -14.25
C MET A 1 -6.00 -17.60 -13.22
N SER A 2 -5.35 -16.52 -13.65
CA SER A 2 -4.69 -15.54 -12.74
C SER A 2 -4.81 -14.08 -13.20
N LEU A 3 -5.59 -13.85 -14.26
CA LEU A 3 -5.87 -12.53 -14.83
C LEU A 3 -7.15 -11.92 -14.25
N TRP A 4 -8.13 -12.75 -13.85
CA TRP A 4 -9.43 -12.29 -13.32
C TRP A 4 -9.38 -11.76 -11.88
N THR A 5 -8.45 -12.23 -11.04
CA THR A 5 -8.31 -11.75 -9.65
C THR A 5 -7.63 -10.37 -9.56
N ARG A 6 -7.08 -9.85 -10.67
CA ARG A 6 -6.35 -8.57 -10.68
C ARG A 6 -7.26 -7.35 -10.78
N GLN A 7 -8.49 -7.52 -11.25
CA GLN A 7 -9.38 -6.40 -11.58
C GLN A 7 -10.15 -5.86 -10.37
N HIS A 8 -10.24 -6.63 -9.28
CA HIS A 8 -11.04 -6.31 -8.10
C HIS A 8 -10.23 -5.83 -6.88
N PHE A 9 -8.90 -5.90 -6.92
CA PHE A 9 -8.05 -5.44 -5.82
C PHE A 9 -7.17 -4.26 -6.28
N PRO A 10 -7.49 -3.03 -5.86
CA PRO A 10 -6.72 -1.82 -6.21
C PRO A 10 -5.22 -1.94 -5.88
N LEU A 11 -4.88 -2.69 -4.83
CA LEU A 11 -3.50 -2.98 -4.45
C LEU A 11 -2.75 -3.82 -5.49
N LEU A 12 -3.41 -4.82 -6.10
CA LEU A 12 -2.79 -5.66 -7.14
C LEU A 12 -2.61 -4.89 -8.46
N LEU A 13 -3.52 -3.95 -8.74
CA LEU A 13 -3.40 -3.01 -9.85
C LEU A 13 -2.21 -2.05 -9.68
N GLN A 14 -2.01 -1.49 -8.48
CA GLN A 14 -0.85 -0.64 -8.17
C GLN A 14 0.49 -1.39 -8.31
N VAL A 15 0.53 -2.65 -7.89
CA VAL A 15 1.73 -3.51 -8.00
C VAL A 15 2.12 -3.76 -9.46
N THR A 16 1.16 -3.80 -10.38
CA THR A 16 1.42 -4.07 -11.80
C THR A 16 1.78 -2.80 -12.59
N LEU A 17 1.35 -1.62 -12.14
CA LEU A 17 1.60 -0.33 -12.83
C LEU A 17 2.96 0.32 -12.54
N THR A 18 3.73 -0.24 -11.60
CA THR A 18 5.11 0.22 -11.35
C THR A 18 6.09 -0.85 -11.81
N ASN A 19 6.46 -0.79 -13.10
CA ASN A 19 7.55 -1.62 -13.61
C ASN A 19 8.84 -1.28 -12.84
N SER A 20 9.20 -2.11 -11.87
CA SER A 20 10.31 -1.86 -10.93
C SER A 20 11.63 -1.67 -11.68
N ILE A 21 11.76 -2.35 -12.83
CA ILE A 21 12.90 -2.29 -13.75
C ILE A 21 12.94 -0.92 -14.43
N GLU A 22 11.82 -0.43 -14.95
CA GLU A 22 11.74 0.88 -15.61
C GLU A 22 11.94 2.04 -14.63
N SER A 23 11.43 1.91 -13.41
CA SER A 23 11.74 2.82 -12.31
C SER A 23 13.23 2.79 -11.95
N PHE A 24 13.86 1.61 -11.93
CA PHE A 24 15.30 1.49 -11.67
C PHE A 24 16.10 2.17 -12.78
N TYR A 25 15.75 1.90 -14.03
CA TYR A 25 16.41 2.44 -15.20
C TYR A 25 16.28 3.97 -15.28
N SER A 26 15.10 4.53 -14.99
CA SER A 26 14.91 5.99 -15.01
C SER A 26 15.70 6.70 -13.92
N GLU A 27 15.82 6.13 -12.72
CA GLU A 27 16.71 6.65 -11.66
C GLU A 27 18.18 6.49 -12.05
N LEU A 28 18.56 5.34 -12.61
CA LEU A 28 19.92 5.09 -13.08
C LEU A 28 20.33 6.12 -14.13
N LYS A 29 19.49 6.33 -15.14
CA LYS A 29 19.70 7.31 -16.22
C LYS A 29 19.93 8.74 -15.70
N LYS A 30 19.28 9.13 -14.60
CA LYS A 30 19.50 10.45 -13.96
C LYS A 30 20.89 10.54 -13.32
N VAL A 31 21.36 9.45 -12.71
CA VAL A 31 22.63 9.39 -11.97
C VAL A 31 23.82 9.16 -12.92
N THR A 32 23.62 8.45 -14.03
CA THR A 32 24.66 8.15 -15.02
C THR A 32 24.84 9.24 -16.08
N SER A 33 24.22 10.40 -15.91
CA SER A 33 24.39 11.57 -16.77
C SER A 33 25.84 12.11 -16.70
N SER A 34 26.67 11.53 -17.57
CA SER A 34 27.78 12.10 -18.35
C SER A 34 29.16 12.42 -17.75
N LEU A 35 29.64 11.84 -16.63
CA LEU A 35 31.00 12.22 -16.13
C LEU A 35 32.00 11.13 -15.69
N TYR A 36 31.66 9.83 -15.59
CA TYR A 36 32.50 8.91 -14.78
C TYR A 36 32.87 7.53 -15.38
N GLY A 37 32.65 7.28 -16.68
CA GLY A 37 33.01 5.99 -17.32
C GLY A 37 32.36 4.76 -16.66
N LEU A 38 32.93 3.57 -16.88
CA LEU A 38 32.41 2.29 -16.33
C LEU A 38 32.36 2.29 -14.79
N ILE A 39 33.38 2.86 -14.14
CA ILE A 39 33.48 2.91 -12.67
C ILE A 39 32.33 3.72 -12.07
N GLY A 40 32.01 4.87 -12.66
CA GLY A 40 30.88 5.68 -12.23
C GLY A 40 29.53 5.01 -12.42
N ALA A 41 29.35 4.28 -13.51
CA ALA A 41 28.13 3.52 -13.75
C ALA A 41 27.93 2.43 -12.67
N ILE A 42 28.99 1.69 -12.32
CA ILE A 42 28.95 0.69 -11.24
C ILE A 42 28.61 1.35 -9.90
N HIS A 43 29.25 2.47 -9.56
CA HIS A 43 28.93 3.22 -8.34
C HIS A 43 27.47 3.70 -8.32
N GLY A 44 26.94 4.19 -9.45
CA GLY A 44 25.55 4.60 -9.58
C GLY A 44 24.56 3.46 -9.34
N ILE A 45 24.83 2.29 -9.91
CA ILE A 45 24.02 1.06 -9.71
C ILE A 45 24.00 0.67 -8.23
N VAL A 46 25.18 0.56 -7.60
CA VAL A 46 25.30 0.17 -6.18
C VAL A 46 24.56 1.15 -5.28
N ASN A 47 24.71 2.46 -5.53
CA ASN A 47 24.02 3.49 -4.74
C ASN A 47 22.48 3.38 -4.87
N ILE A 48 21.97 3.21 -6.09
CA ILE A 48 20.52 3.06 -6.32
C ILE A 48 19.99 1.78 -5.70
N ASP A 49 20.72 0.67 -5.83
CA ASP A 49 20.35 -0.60 -5.20
C ASP A 49 20.28 -0.47 -3.67
N CYS A 50 21.33 0.07 -3.04
CA CYS A 50 21.36 0.36 -1.61
C CYS A 50 20.17 1.23 -1.17
N LYS A 51 19.87 2.30 -1.91
CA LYS A 51 18.73 3.19 -1.63
C LYS A 51 17.39 2.46 -1.75
N LYS A 52 17.19 1.66 -2.81
CA LYS A 52 15.97 0.87 -3.01
C LYS A 52 15.80 -0.18 -1.92
N ARG A 53 16.87 -0.89 -1.54
CA ARG A 53 16.87 -1.87 -0.46
C ARG A 53 16.55 -1.26 0.89
N SER A 54 17.13 -0.09 1.19
CA SER A 54 16.82 0.67 2.40
C SER A 54 15.35 1.07 2.45
N LYS A 55 14.82 1.64 1.35
CA LYS A 55 13.38 1.98 1.23
C LYS A 55 12.46 0.77 1.36
N ALA A 56 12.84 -0.37 0.77
CA ALA A 56 12.07 -1.60 0.89
C ALA A 56 12.06 -2.11 2.34
N LYS A 57 13.20 -2.04 3.03
CA LYS A 57 13.32 -2.41 4.44
C LYS A 57 12.49 -1.49 5.33
N SER A 58 12.53 -0.17 5.10
CA SER A 58 11.71 0.78 5.86
C SER A 58 10.22 0.58 5.58
N ALA A 59 9.82 0.36 4.33
CA ALA A 59 8.43 0.09 3.98
C ALA A 59 7.92 -1.23 4.60
N SER A 60 8.75 -2.26 4.65
CA SER A 60 8.43 -3.54 5.31
C SER A 60 8.30 -3.39 6.82
N PHE A 61 9.16 -2.60 7.44
CA PHE A 61 9.09 -2.27 8.86
C PHE A 61 7.81 -1.48 9.18
N ASP A 62 7.55 -0.42 8.41
CA ASP A 62 6.36 0.43 8.52
C ASP A 62 5.07 -0.38 8.33
N PHE A 63 5.03 -1.29 7.35
CA PHE A 63 3.88 -2.16 7.09
C PHE A 63 3.45 -2.96 8.32
N ARG A 64 4.42 -3.34 9.16
CA ARG A 64 4.19 -4.17 10.36
C ARG A 64 3.96 -3.36 11.63
N ILE A 65 4.60 -2.20 11.74
CA ILE A 65 4.72 -1.49 13.02
C ILE A 65 3.90 -0.20 13.05
N LYS A 66 3.69 0.45 11.91
CA LYS A 66 2.83 1.64 11.90
C LYS A 66 1.41 1.23 12.25
N LYS A 67 0.82 2.03 13.14
CA LYS A 67 -0.56 1.90 13.58
C LYS A 67 -1.28 3.20 13.29
N VAL A 68 -2.51 3.07 12.83
CA VAL A 68 -3.43 4.19 12.66
C VAL A 68 -4.01 4.65 14.00
N SER A 69 -4.32 5.94 14.09
CA SER A 69 -5.07 6.55 15.18
C SER A 69 -6.30 7.23 14.60
N ALA A 70 -7.45 7.12 15.25
CA ALA A 70 -8.67 7.82 14.86
C ALA A 70 -9.38 8.35 16.12
N TYR A 71 -9.69 9.65 16.12
CA TYR A 71 -10.24 10.35 17.29
C TYR A 71 -11.71 10.03 17.58
N SER A 72 -12.44 9.50 16.59
CA SER A 72 -13.88 9.22 16.67
C SER A 72 -14.23 7.72 16.62
N VAL A 73 -13.22 6.84 16.70
CA VAL A 73 -13.40 5.39 16.69
C VAL A 73 -13.19 4.89 18.11
N ASP A 74 -14.09 4.03 18.58
CA ASP A 74 -13.95 3.38 19.87
C ASP A 74 -12.61 2.65 19.97
N ASN A 75 -11.94 2.75 21.12
CA ASN A 75 -10.62 2.15 21.32
C ASN A 75 -10.63 0.64 21.09
N ASP A 76 -11.70 -0.06 21.47
CA ASP A 76 -11.80 -1.52 21.31
C ASP A 76 -11.83 -1.90 19.83
N ILE A 77 -12.55 -1.12 19.01
CA ILE A 77 -12.59 -1.30 17.55
C ILE A 77 -11.24 -0.94 16.93
N LEU A 78 -10.60 0.13 17.41
CA LEU A 78 -9.30 0.58 16.93
C LEU A 78 -8.22 -0.47 17.20
N GLU A 79 -8.26 -1.13 18.36
CA GLU A 79 -7.34 -2.22 18.71
C GLU A 79 -7.48 -3.42 17.76
N GLU A 80 -8.70 -3.82 17.39
CA GLU A 80 -8.93 -4.87 16.39
C GLU A 80 -8.39 -4.49 15.01
N ILE A 81 -8.61 -3.25 14.57
CA ILE A 81 -8.08 -2.74 13.30
C ILE A 81 -6.54 -2.79 13.31
N GLN A 82 -5.91 -2.41 14.43
CA GLN A 82 -4.46 -2.39 14.56
C GLN A 82 -3.79 -3.78 14.53
N LYS A 83 -4.56 -4.88 14.58
CA LYS A 83 -4.04 -6.24 14.34
C LYS A 83 -3.72 -6.48 12.85
N PHE A 84 -4.32 -5.72 11.95
CA PHE A 84 -4.04 -5.81 10.51
C PHE A 84 -2.75 -5.07 10.13
N PRO A 85 -2.12 -5.39 8.99
CA PRO A 85 -1.02 -4.59 8.47
C PRO A 85 -1.44 -3.16 8.11
N PHE A 86 -0.51 -2.21 8.20
CA PHE A 86 -0.78 -0.79 8.07
C PHE A 86 -1.59 -0.37 6.82
N PRO A 87 -1.37 -0.92 5.60
CA PRO A 87 -2.20 -0.56 4.45
C PRO A 87 -3.67 -0.97 4.60
N PHE A 88 -3.94 -2.10 5.23
CA PHE A 88 -5.30 -2.55 5.50
C PHE A 88 -5.95 -1.70 6.58
N GLN A 89 -5.20 -1.34 7.62
CA GLN A 89 -5.66 -0.37 8.62
C GLN A 89 -6.11 0.95 7.95
N GLN A 90 -5.29 1.48 7.04
CA GLN A 90 -5.62 2.71 6.30
C GLN A 90 -6.86 2.55 5.43
N LEU A 91 -7.06 1.39 4.78
CA LEU A 91 -8.24 1.14 3.95
C LEU A 91 -9.51 1.08 4.80
N ILE A 92 -9.48 0.35 5.90
CA ILE A 92 -10.64 0.20 6.80
C ILE A 92 -11.04 1.57 7.35
N ILE A 93 -10.08 2.37 7.83
CA ILE A 93 -10.38 3.71 8.36
C ILE A 93 -10.91 4.65 7.27
N LYS A 94 -10.34 4.63 6.07
CA LYS A 94 -10.83 5.46 4.97
C LYS A 94 -12.28 5.14 4.64
N GLU A 95 -12.63 3.85 4.58
CA GLU A 95 -13.99 3.42 4.32
C GLU A 95 -14.93 3.83 5.47
N ALA A 96 -14.53 3.61 6.72
CA ALA A 96 -15.30 4.04 7.89
C ALA A 96 -15.57 5.55 7.88
N CYS A 97 -14.55 6.36 7.60
CA CYS A 97 -14.69 7.81 7.45
C CYS A 97 -15.63 8.18 6.28
N ALA A 98 -15.53 7.49 5.14
CA ALA A 98 -16.41 7.73 4.01
C ALA A 98 -17.88 7.44 4.36
N VAL A 99 -18.15 6.33 5.05
CA VAL A 99 -19.48 5.95 5.54
C VAL A 99 -20.02 6.98 6.53
N MET A 100 -19.23 7.39 7.53
CA MET A 100 -19.63 8.41 8.50
C MET A 100 -20.01 9.72 7.80
N ASN A 101 -19.18 10.20 6.86
CA ASN A 101 -19.47 11.40 6.07
C ASN A 101 -20.77 11.29 5.24
N HIS A 102 -21.15 10.08 4.82
CA HIS A 102 -22.41 9.85 4.11
C HIS A 102 -23.61 9.91 5.05
N LEU A 103 -23.49 9.31 6.23
CA LEU A 103 -24.52 9.34 7.28
C LEU A 103 -24.76 10.76 7.80
N GLU A 104 -23.71 11.53 8.07
CA GLU A 104 -23.81 12.94 8.48
C GLU A 104 -24.53 13.80 7.45
N LYS A 105 -24.41 13.48 6.16
CA LYS A 105 -25.09 14.17 5.07
C LYS A 105 -26.54 13.71 4.86
N GLY A 106 -27.07 12.85 5.74
CA GLY A 106 -28.43 12.33 5.68
C GLY A 106 -28.69 11.40 4.49
N LYS A 107 -27.65 10.90 3.82
CA LYS A 107 -27.79 9.94 2.73
C LYS A 107 -27.81 8.55 3.33
N GLY A 108 -28.86 7.76 3.03
CA GLY A 108 -28.86 6.34 3.35
C GLY A 108 -27.63 5.67 2.74
N VAL A 109 -26.99 4.78 3.48
CA VAL A 109 -25.82 4.03 2.98
C VAL A 109 -26.34 2.72 2.36
N PRO A 110 -26.40 2.61 1.03
CA PRO A 110 -26.93 1.40 0.39
C PRO A 110 -25.96 0.25 0.64
N GLY A 111 -26.45 -0.88 1.15
CA GLY A 111 -25.65 -2.12 1.26
C GLY A 111 -24.98 -2.40 2.61
N LEU A 112 -25.16 -1.56 3.64
CA LEU A 112 -24.66 -1.86 5.00
C LEU A 112 -25.57 -2.79 5.83
N MET A 113 -26.78 -3.12 5.35
CA MET A 113 -27.75 -3.91 6.12
C MET A 113 -27.43 -5.41 6.21
N SER A 114 -26.46 -5.93 5.44
CA SER A 114 -25.99 -7.31 5.63
C SER A 114 -24.52 -7.46 5.23
N LEU A 115 -23.67 -7.81 6.20
CA LEU A 115 -22.33 -8.34 5.95
C LEU A 115 -22.42 -9.87 5.82
N ASP A 116 -22.97 -10.34 4.70
CA ASP A 116 -22.90 -11.78 4.37
C ASP A 116 -21.62 -12.02 3.57
N CYS A 117 -20.56 -12.51 4.21
CA CYS A 117 -19.31 -12.91 3.54
C CYS A 117 -19.26 -14.43 3.52
N SER A 118 -19.53 -15.05 2.36
CA SER A 118 -19.34 -16.49 2.14
C SER A 118 -17.86 -16.84 1.91
N CYS A 119 -16.97 -16.21 2.68
CA CYS A 119 -15.55 -16.17 2.42
C CYS A 119 -14.86 -17.39 3.07
N LEU A 120 -14.73 -18.48 2.31
CA LEU A 120 -14.00 -19.68 2.73
C LEU A 120 -12.50 -19.40 2.69
N PHE A 121 -11.92 -19.00 3.83
CA PHE A 121 -10.48 -18.99 3.99
C PHE A 121 -10.00 -20.44 4.17
N ARG A 122 -9.37 -21.01 3.13
CA ARG A 122 -8.67 -22.30 3.27
C ARG A 122 -7.41 -22.08 4.12
N HIS A 123 -7.18 -23.00 5.05
CA HIS A 123 -5.94 -23.10 5.83
C HIS A 123 -4.74 -23.44 4.95
#